data_AF-A0A2M7UXG2-F1
#
_entry.id   AF-A0A2M7UXG2-F1
#
_cell.length_a   1.000
_cell.length_b   1.000
_cell.length_c   1.000
_cell.angle_alpha   90.00
_cell.angle_beta   90.00
_cell.angle_gamma   90.00
#
_symmetry.space_group_name_H-M   'P 1'
#
loop_
_entity.id
_entity.type
_entity.pdbx_description
1 polymer ?
#
loop_
_entity_poly.entity_id
_entity_poly.type
_entity_poly.pdbx_seq_one_letter_code
_entity_poly.pdbx_strand_id
1 'polypeptide(L)'
;FTERLKKLNAFTELIRPAGFYQSKPKRLFSLASFIVNNYGNLTGFMKEKLNVAREKLLGLYGIGPETADTILLYALDRPTFVIDAYTQKLVKKEKIAKNLEYNYLKQLFEENLPKDTILFQSFHTLIIVDQKGREGSMMRIV
;
A
#
# COMPACT_ATOMS: atom_id res chain seq x y z
N PHE A 1 -27.36 -9.21 5.46
CA PHE A 1 -26.07 -9.34 4.74
C PHE A 1 -26.26 -9.63 3.25
N THR A 2 -27.20 -10.50 2.87
CA THR A 2 -27.49 -10.96 1.50
C THR A 2 -27.94 -9.86 0.51
N GLU A 3 -28.70 -8.85 0.97
CA GLU A 3 -29.10 -7.68 0.16
C GLU A 3 -27.92 -6.72 -0.15
N ARG A 4 -26.94 -6.58 0.77
CA ARG A 4 -25.73 -5.78 0.50
C ARG A 4 -24.82 -6.42 -0.54
N LEU A 5 -24.91 -7.74 -0.75
CA LEU A 5 -24.14 -8.47 -1.76
C LEU A 5 -24.69 -8.30 -3.18
N LYS A 6 -25.99 -8.02 -3.39
CA LYS A 6 -26.52 -7.58 -4.70
C LYS A 6 -25.87 -6.28 -5.19
N LYS A 7 -25.52 -5.38 -4.27
CA LYS A 7 -24.73 -4.16 -4.57
C LYS A 7 -23.28 -4.45 -4.95
N LEU A 8 -22.74 -5.65 -4.65
CA LEU A 8 -21.37 -5.99 -5.02
C LEU A 8 -21.21 -6.06 -6.55
N ASN A 9 -22.25 -6.46 -7.29
CA ASN A 9 -22.22 -6.45 -8.76
C ASN A 9 -22.09 -5.03 -9.29
N ALA A 10 -22.95 -4.09 -8.86
CA ALA A 10 -22.84 -2.69 -9.24
C ALA A 10 -21.51 -2.05 -8.82
N PHE A 11 -21.00 -2.38 -7.62
CA PHE A 11 -19.69 -1.93 -7.16
C PHE A 11 -18.52 -2.55 -7.97
N THR A 12 -18.68 -3.80 -8.38
CA THR A 12 -17.72 -4.50 -9.25
C THR A 12 -17.63 -3.85 -10.63
N GLU A 13 -18.77 -3.42 -11.20
CA GLU A 13 -18.79 -2.66 -12.46
C GLU A 13 -17.99 -1.37 -12.35
N LEU A 14 -18.14 -0.63 -11.25
CA LEU A 14 -17.39 0.61 -11.00
C LEU A 14 -15.88 0.38 -10.88
N ILE A 15 -15.47 -0.78 -10.36
CA ILE A 15 -14.06 -1.13 -10.15
C ILE A 15 -13.43 -1.77 -11.40
N ARG A 16 -14.25 -2.24 -12.36
CA ARG A 16 -13.78 -2.97 -13.55
C ARG A 16 -12.63 -2.29 -14.31
N PRO A 17 -12.63 -0.96 -14.53
CA PRO A 17 -11.54 -0.29 -15.26
C PRO A 17 -10.16 -0.45 -14.61
N ALA A 18 -10.11 -0.71 -13.30
CA ALA A 18 -8.86 -0.89 -12.57
C ALA A 18 -8.26 -2.31 -12.71
N GLY A 19 -8.93 -3.24 -13.41
CA GLY A 19 -8.52 -4.65 -13.48
C GLY A 19 -8.73 -5.40 -12.15
N PHE A 20 -8.59 -6.72 -12.16
CA PHE A 20 -8.84 -7.60 -10.98
C PHE A 20 -10.20 -7.37 -10.31
N TYR A 21 -11.22 -7.15 -11.13
CA TYR A 21 -12.55 -6.71 -10.71
C TYR A 21 -13.28 -7.72 -9.80
N GLN A 22 -12.85 -8.98 -9.71
CA GLN A 22 -13.46 -9.95 -8.79
C GLN A 22 -12.89 -9.86 -7.37
N SER A 23 -11.62 -9.47 -7.22
CA SER A 23 -10.92 -9.47 -5.93
C SER A 23 -10.87 -8.09 -5.29
N LYS A 24 -10.70 -7.02 -6.08
CA LYS A 24 -10.65 -5.63 -5.57
C LYS A 24 -11.91 -5.22 -4.81
N PRO A 25 -13.15 -5.48 -5.27
CA PRO A 25 -14.35 -5.12 -4.52
C PRO A 25 -14.42 -5.83 -3.16
N LYS A 26 -14.03 -7.11 -3.10
CA LYS A 26 -14.01 -7.90 -1.85
C LYS A 26 -13.00 -7.32 -0.86
N ARG A 27 -11.80 -6.96 -1.32
CA ARG A 27 -10.74 -6.35 -0.50
C ARG A 27 -11.17 -4.99 0.04
N LEU A 28 -11.72 -4.12 -0.82
CA LEU A 28 -12.22 -2.80 -0.41
C LEU A 28 -13.34 -2.92 0.62
N PHE A 29 -14.29 -3.82 0.38
CA PHE A 29 -15.38 -4.05 1.33
C PHE A 29 -14.88 -4.62 2.66
N SER A 30 -13.92 -5.55 2.62
CA SER A 30 -13.28 -6.12 3.82
C SER A 30 -12.59 -5.03 4.63
N LEU A 31 -11.77 -4.18 4.00
CA LEU A 31 -11.07 -3.08 4.65
C LEU A 31 -12.04 -2.05 5.23
N ALA A 32 -13.02 -1.58 4.45
CA ALA A 32 -13.99 -0.59 4.90
C ALA A 32 -14.84 -1.13 6.06
N SER A 33 -15.30 -2.38 5.98
CA SER A 33 -16.06 -3.02 7.06
C SER A 33 -15.22 -3.18 8.31
N PHE A 34 -13.96 -3.59 8.19
CA PHE A 34 -13.03 -3.67 9.31
C PHE A 34 -12.88 -2.32 10.02
N ILE A 35 -12.64 -1.24 9.27
CA ILE A 35 -12.46 0.10 9.83
C ILE A 35 -13.74 0.57 10.54
N VAL A 36 -14.89 0.50 9.87
CA VAL A 36 -16.16 0.96 10.42
C VAL A 36 -16.56 0.17 11.66
N ASN A 37 -16.45 -1.16 11.63
CA ASN A 37 -16.93 -2.00 12.72
C ASN A 37 -16.03 -1.92 13.97
N ASN A 38 -14.72 -1.71 13.81
CA ASN A 38 -13.78 -1.73 14.94
C ASN A 38 -13.38 -0.33 15.43
N TYR A 39 -13.51 0.70 14.58
CA TYR A 39 -13.05 2.06 14.88
C TYR A 39 -14.08 3.15 14.58
N GLY A 40 -15.24 2.80 14.03
CA GLY A 40 -16.28 3.73 13.58
C GLY A 40 -15.93 4.43 12.26
N ASN A 41 -14.70 4.95 12.14
CA ASN A 41 -14.22 5.65 10.95
C ASN A 41 -12.68 5.58 10.85
N LEU A 42 -12.14 6.15 9.77
CA LEU A 42 -10.70 6.16 9.51
C LEU A 42 -9.91 6.93 10.59
N THR A 43 -10.46 8.03 11.11
CA THR A 43 -9.84 8.80 12.21
C THR A 43 -9.70 7.97 13.48
N GLY A 44 -10.65 7.08 13.77
CA GLY A 44 -10.53 6.10 14.85
C GLY A 44 -9.37 5.14 14.61
N PHE A 45 -9.25 4.59 13.39
CA PHE A 45 -8.15 3.70 13.04
C PHE A 45 -6.78 4.38 13.09
N MET A 46 -6.70 5.66 12.71
CA MET A 46 -5.48 6.48 12.80
C MET A 46 -5.01 6.74 14.24
N LYS A 47 -5.73 6.34 15.28
CA LYS A 47 -5.22 6.40 16.67
C LYS A 47 -4.33 5.22 17.02
N GLU A 48 -4.35 4.16 16.20
CA GLU A 48 -3.50 3.01 16.42
C GLU A 48 -2.02 3.33 16.25
N LYS A 49 -1.20 2.65 17.06
CA LYS A 49 0.26 2.66 16.88
C LYS A 49 0.58 2.05 15.52
N LEU A 50 1.61 2.56 14.84
CA LEU A 50 1.97 2.17 13.47
C LEU A 50 2.11 0.65 13.30
N ASN A 51 2.84 -0.02 14.19
CA ASN A 51 3.05 -1.46 14.15
C ASN A 51 1.72 -2.24 14.31
N VAL A 52 0.87 -1.81 15.25
CA VAL A 52 -0.44 -2.44 15.49
C VAL A 52 -1.36 -2.24 14.28
N ALA A 53 -1.39 -1.04 13.71
CA ALA A 53 -2.15 -0.77 12.49
C ALA A 53 -1.69 -1.65 11.32
N ARG A 54 -0.37 -1.82 11.16
CA ARG A 54 0.22 -2.69 10.13
C ARG A 54 -0.17 -4.15 10.31
N GLU A 55 -0.01 -4.69 11.52
CA GLU A 55 -0.39 -6.08 11.83
C GLU A 55 -1.87 -6.33 11.56
N LYS A 56 -2.74 -5.39 11.95
CA LYS A 56 -4.17 -5.50 11.70
C LYS A 56 -4.50 -5.46 10.20
N LEU A 57 -3.84 -4.61 9.42
CA LEU A 57 -4.00 -4.58 7.95
C LEU A 57 -3.55 -5.89 7.30
N LEU A 58 -2.42 -6.45 7.74
CA LEU A 58 -1.91 -7.74 7.26
C LEU A 58 -2.83 -8.92 7.60
N GLY A 59 -3.62 -8.81 8.67
CA GLY A 59 -4.64 -9.79 9.03
C GLY A 59 -5.89 -9.78 8.12
N LEU A 60 -6.03 -8.77 7.25
CA LEU A 60 -7.20 -8.66 6.37
C LEU A 60 -7.01 -9.46 5.07
N TYR A 61 -8.11 -10.06 4.62
CA TYR A 61 -8.13 -10.85 3.40
C TYR A 61 -7.65 -10.04 2.18
N GLY A 62 -6.58 -10.50 1.57
CA GLY A 62 -6.05 -9.95 0.32
C GLY A 62 -5.24 -8.66 0.48
N ILE A 63 -4.84 -8.29 1.71
CA ILE A 63 -3.87 -7.22 1.98
C ILE A 63 -2.53 -7.86 2.33
N GLY A 64 -1.56 -7.72 1.43
CA GLY A 64 -0.17 -8.12 1.65
C GLY A 64 0.70 -6.97 2.17
N PRO A 65 1.99 -7.21 2.46
CA PRO A 65 2.92 -6.20 2.97
C PRO A 65 2.98 -4.92 2.15
N GLU A 66 3.12 -5.04 0.82
CA GLU A 66 3.15 -3.88 -0.09
C GLU A 66 1.89 -3.01 0.05
N THR A 67 0.71 -3.63 0.06
CA THR A 67 -0.56 -2.90 0.19
C THR A 67 -0.74 -2.31 1.57
N ALA A 68 -0.37 -3.03 2.64
CA ALA A 68 -0.47 -2.53 4.01
C ALA A 68 0.39 -1.29 4.21
N ASP A 69 1.65 -1.36 3.78
CA ASP A 69 2.59 -0.25 3.91
C ASP A 69 2.24 0.91 2.95
N THR A 70 1.67 0.63 1.77
CA THR A 70 1.15 1.69 0.87
C THR A 70 -0.01 2.46 1.50
N ILE A 71 -0.97 1.76 2.13
CA ILE A 71 -2.10 2.40 2.84
C ILE A 71 -1.57 3.28 3.98
N LEU A 72 -0.67 2.74 4.80
CA LEU A 72 -0.09 3.46 5.92
C LEU A 72 0.69 4.69 5.48
N LEU A 73 1.54 4.56 4.44
CA LEU A 73 2.40 5.63 3.96
C LEU A 73 1.63 6.74 3.25
N TYR A 74 0.78 6.38 2.29
CA TYR A 74 0.15 7.38 1.40
C TYR A 74 -1.24 7.82 1.85
N ALA A 75 -2.02 6.95 2.52
CA ALA A 75 -3.37 7.30 2.94
C ALA A 75 -3.45 7.78 4.39
N LEU A 76 -2.48 7.40 5.24
CA LEU A 76 -2.48 7.69 6.67
C LEU A 76 -1.24 8.47 7.15
N ASP A 77 -0.41 8.93 6.21
CA ASP A 77 0.79 9.72 6.44
C ASP A 77 1.73 9.15 7.52
N ARG A 78 1.88 7.83 7.55
CA ARG A 78 2.74 7.14 8.52
C ARG A 78 4.12 6.81 7.93
N PRO A 79 5.21 6.98 8.69
CA PRO A 79 6.56 6.73 8.20
C PRO A 79 6.85 5.22 8.16
N THR A 80 6.42 4.56 7.08
CA THR A 80 6.67 3.16 6.77
C THR A 80 7.13 3.06 5.32
N PHE A 81 8.29 2.47 5.06
CA PHE A 81 8.83 2.38 3.70
C PHE A 81 8.16 1.26 2.90
N VAL A 82 7.77 1.55 1.67
CA VAL A 82 7.11 0.58 0.76
C VAL A 82 8.17 -0.12 -0.09
N ILE A 83 8.11 -1.45 -0.14
CA ILE A 83 8.94 -2.27 -1.03
C ILE A 83 8.06 -2.87 -2.12
N ASP A 84 8.22 -2.43 -3.35
CA ASP A 84 7.52 -2.99 -4.51
C ASP A 84 8.51 -3.59 -5.52
N ALA A 85 8.00 -4.02 -6.68
CA ALA A 85 8.82 -4.57 -7.75
C ALA A 85 9.85 -3.56 -8.28
N TYR A 86 9.54 -2.26 -8.30
CA TYR A 86 10.46 -1.22 -8.73
C TYR A 86 11.59 -1.03 -7.73
N THR A 87 11.29 -1.06 -6.44
CA THR A 87 12.26 -1.02 -5.36
C THR A 87 13.23 -2.20 -5.44
N GLN A 88 12.71 -3.42 -5.64
CA GLN A 88 13.55 -4.60 -5.84
C GLN A 88 14.42 -4.49 -7.10
N LYS A 89 13.88 -3.93 -8.19
CA LYS A 89 14.61 -3.71 -9.44
C LYS A 89 15.77 -2.73 -9.25
N LEU A 90 15.56 -1.62 -8.54
CA LEU A 90 16.60 -0.67 -8.19
C LEU A 90 17.69 -1.32 -7.34
N VAL A 91 17.31 -1.99 -6.24
CA VAL A 91 18.26 -2.68 -5.34
C VAL A 91 19.14 -3.66 -6.10
N LYS A 92 18.54 -4.43 -7.03
CA LYS A 92 19.26 -5.38 -7.88
C LYS A 92 20.19 -4.69 -8.87
N LYS A 93 19.71 -3.65 -9.56
CA LYS A 93 20.47 -2.87 -10.55
C LYS A 93 21.72 -2.26 -9.93
N GLU A 94 21.55 -1.60 -8.78
CA GLU A 94 22.61 -0.88 -8.07
C GLU A 94 23.43 -1.78 -7.13
N LYS A 95 23.13 -3.09 -7.09
CA LYS A 95 23.81 -4.08 -6.24
C LYS A 95 23.82 -3.71 -4.75
N ILE A 96 22.76 -3.04 -4.28
CA ILE A 96 22.62 -2.57 -2.90
C ILE A 96 22.52 -3.75 -1.93
N ALA A 97 21.78 -4.79 -2.30
CA ALA A 97 21.64 -6.00 -1.50
C ALA A 97 21.42 -7.24 -2.35
N LYS A 98 21.81 -8.40 -1.79
CA LYS A 98 21.56 -9.71 -2.41
C LYS A 98 20.19 -10.28 -2.04
N ASN A 99 19.74 -10.06 -0.81
CA ASN A 99 18.42 -10.48 -0.36
C ASN A 99 17.38 -9.45 -0.82
N LEU A 100 16.34 -9.91 -1.53
CA LEU A 100 15.27 -9.07 -2.06
C LEU A 100 13.92 -9.30 -1.36
N GLU A 101 13.90 -10.04 -0.25
CA GLU A 101 12.70 -10.24 0.54
C GLU A 101 12.17 -8.92 1.10
N TYR A 102 10.85 -8.79 1.11
CA TYR A 102 10.15 -7.56 1.49
C TYR A 102 10.60 -7.02 2.84
N ASN A 103 10.56 -7.84 3.89
CA ASN A 103 10.87 -7.40 5.25
C ASN A 103 12.34 -7.03 5.41
N TYR A 104 13.24 -7.77 4.75
CA TYR A 104 14.67 -7.46 4.75
C TYR A 104 14.94 -6.10 4.09
N LEU A 105 14.40 -5.87 2.90
CA LEU A 105 14.57 -4.59 2.22
C LEU A 105 13.92 -3.45 2.99
N LYS A 106 12.71 -3.66 3.52
CA LYS A 106 12.02 -2.66 4.34
C LYS A 106 12.89 -2.19 5.50
N GLN A 107 13.45 -3.14 6.25
CA GLN A 107 14.35 -2.85 7.36
C GLN A 107 15.59 -2.09 6.86
N LEU A 108 16.21 -2.53 5.76
CA LEU A 108 17.37 -1.87 5.17
C LEU A 108 17.10 -0.39 4.87
N PHE A 109 15.97 -0.06 4.24
CA PHE A 109 15.62 1.34 3.94
C PHE A 109 15.28 2.14 5.21
N GLU A 110 14.49 1.58 6.13
CA GLU A 110 14.06 2.29 7.34
C GLU A 110 15.16 2.52 8.38
N GLU A 111 16.21 1.69 8.39
CA GLU A 111 17.38 1.86 9.26
C GLU A 111 18.39 2.87 8.69
N ASN A 112 18.41 3.06 7.37
CA ASN A 112 19.39 3.91 6.68
C ASN A 112 18.83 5.26 6.20
N LEU A 113 17.55 5.54 6.46
CA LEU A 113 16.90 6.81 6.12
C LEU A 113 16.30 7.47 7.37
N PRO A 114 16.28 8.82 7.43
CA PRO A 114 15.48 9.52 8.42
C PRO A 114 14.02 9.06 8.40
N LYS A 115 13.44 8.83 9.59
CA LYS A 115 12.02 8.47 9.74
C LYS A 115 11.13 9.68 9.47
N ASP A 116 10.90 9.96 8.20
CA ASP A 116 10.10 11.08 7.72
C ASP A 116 9.15 10.61 6.60
N THR A 117 7.86 10.91 6.77
CA THR A 117 6.81 10.46 5.85
C THR A 117 6.99 11.05 4.45
N ILE A 118 7.30 12.34 4.35
CA ILE A 118 7.44 13.05 3.05
C ILE A 118 8.66 12.50 2.31
N LEU A 119 9.76 12.26 3.02
CA LEU A 119 10.95 11.61 2.47
C LEU A 119 10.61 10.23 1.91
N PHE A 120 9.90 9.40 2.67
CA PHE A 120 9.55 8.05 2.23
C PHE A 120 8.63 8.07 1.00
N GLN A 121 7.62 8.94 0.97
CA GLN A 121 6.73 9.14 -0.18
C GLN A 121 7.51 9.62 -1.42
N SER A 122 8.36 10.63 -1.24
CA SER A 122 9.14 11.23 -2.32
C SER A 122 10.16 10.23 -2.88
N PHE A 123 10.87 9.52 -2.01
CA PHE A 123 11.90 8.58 -2.42
C PHE A 123 11.28 7.38 -3.14
N HIS A 124 10.23 6.76 -2.60
CA HIS A 124 9.51 5.69 -3.27
C HIS A 124 9.01 6.12 -4.67
N THR A 125 8.48 7.34 -4.78
CA THR A 125 8.05 7.90 -6.07
C THR A 125 9.21 8.04 -7.07
N LEU A 126 10.37 8.54 -6.62
CA LEU A 126 11.56 8.67 -7.45
C LEU A 126 12.08 7.31 -7.94
N ILE A 127 12.03 6.28 -7.08
CA ILE A 127 12.38 4.91 -7.46
C ILE A 127 11.47 4.41 -8.59
N ILE A 128 10.16 4.62 -8.48
CA ILE A 128 9.21 4.23 -9.54
C ILE A 128 9.55 4.96 -10.86
N VAL A 129 9.77 6.28 -10.81
CA VAL A 129 10.09 7.08 -12.01
C VAL A 129 11.38 6.61 -12.68
N ASP A 130 12.44 6.38 -11.90
CA ASP A 130 13.73 5.88 -12.41
C ASP A 130 13.57 4.49 -13.05
N GLN A 131 12.83 3.60 -12.40
CA GLN A 131 12.75 2.20 -12.80
C GLN A 131 11.72 1.92 -13.91
N LYS A 132 10.73 2.80 -14.08
CA LYS A 132 9.75 2.75 -15.18
C LYS A 132 10.29 3.32 -16.49
N GLY A 133 11.28 4.21 -16.43
CA GLY A 133 11.84 4.90 -17.60
C GLY A 133 10.98 6.09 -18.07
N ARG A 134 11.50 6.88 -19.03
CA ARG A 134 10.83 8.10 -19.55
C ARG A 134 9.58 7.81 -20.39
N GLU A 135 9.40 6.59 -20.89
CA GLU A 135 8.19 6.18 -21.60
C GLU A 135 7.13 5.68 -20.60
N GLY A 136 6.33 6.62 -20.09
CA GLY A 136 5.13 6.30 -19.29
C GLY A 136 5.07 6.91 -17.88
N SER A 137 6.03 7.76 -17.50
CA SER A 137 6.10 8.37 -16.16
C SER A 137 5.47 9.77 -16.04
N MET A 138 4.69 10.23 -17.04
CA MET A 138 3.78 11.36 -16.80
C MET A 138 2.57 10.91 -15.98
N MET A 139 2.79 10.71 -14.68
CA MET A 139 1.73 11.01 -13.73
C MET A 139 1.63 12.54 -13.73
N ARG A 140 0.66 13.07 -14.50
CA ARG A 140 0.29 14.49 -14.39
C ARG A 140 -0.12 14.69 -12.93
N ILE A 141 0.74 15.33 -12.17
CA ILE A 141 0.35 15.98 -10.93
C ILE A 141 -0.66 17.04 -11.39
N VAL A 142 -1.93 16.78 -11.12
CA VAL A 142 -3.04 17.71 -11.31
C VAL A 142 -3.11 18.58 -10.06
#